data_AF-L7KFQ3-F1
#
_entry.id   AF-L7KFQ3-F1
#
_cell.length_a   1.000
_cell.length_b   1.000
_cell.length_c   1.000
_cell.angle_alpha   90.00
_cell.angle_beta   90.00
_cell.angle_gamma   90.00
#
_symmetry.space_group_name_H-M   'P 1'
#
loop_
_entity.id
_entity.type
_entity.pdbx_description
1 polymer ?
#
loop_
_entity_poly.entity_id
_entity_poly.type
_entity_poly.pdbx_seq_one_letter_code
_entity_poly.pdbx_strand_id
1 'polypeptide(L)' 'MKEFWCGAVIPDCDARFLAASESELLDQVTAHAASEHGVSPVPPETVARVRELITDRSGE' A
#
# COMPACT_ATOMS: atom_id res chain seq x y z
N MET A 1 -3.93 -13.70 4.25
CA MET A 1 -4.32 -12.51 3.45
C MET A 1 -3.37 -11.38 3.80
N LYS A 2 -3.05 -10.50 2.87
CA LYS A 2 -2.15 -9.37 3.11
C LYS A 2 -2.95 -8.10 3.36
N GLU A 3 -2.49 -7.28 4.30
CA GLU A 3 -3.08 -5.99 4.65
C GLU A 3 -2.00 -4.90 4.61
N PHE A 4 -2.39 -3.70 4.17
CA PHE A 4 -1.54 -2.52 4.20
C PHE A 4 -2.35 -1.27 4.55
N TRP A 5 -1.74 -0.37 5.32
CA TRP A 5 -2.31 0.92 5.67
C TRP A 5 -1.44 2.05 5.13
N CYS A 6 -2.02 2.86 4.23
CA CYS A 6 -1.34 3.98 3.59
C CYS A 6 -0.85 5.02 4.60
N GLY A 7 -1.54 5.13 5.75
CA GLY A 7 -1.20 6.04 6.85
C GLY A 7 0.18 5.83 7.44
N ALA A 8 0.71 4.61 7.32
CA ALA A 8 2.06 4.29 7.74
C ALA A 8 3.14 4.91 6.83
N VAL A 9 2.77 5.36 5.63
CA VAL A 9 3.64 6.06 4.67
C VAL A 9 3.29 7.55 4.58
N ILE A 10 2.00 7.87 4.43
CA ILE A 10 1.48 9.23 4.31
C ILE A 10 0.59 9.50 5.52
N PRO A 11 1.01 10.31 6.51
CA PRO A 11 0.26 10.50 7.75
C PRO A 11 -1.13 11.13 7.55
N ASP A 12 -1.40 11.70 6.38
CA ASP A 12 -2.68 12.29 5.99
C ASP A 12 -3.62 11.31 5.26
N CYS A 13 -3.22 10.05 5.07
CA CYS A 13 -4.02 9.05 4.34
C CYS A 13 -4.45 7.89 5.24
N ASP A 14 -5.76 7.70 5.46
CA ASP A 14 -6.26 6.56 6.25
C ASP A 14 -6.62 5.33 5.40
N ALA A 15 -6.28 5.32 4.10
CA ALA A 15 -6.64 4.23 3.20
C ALA A 15 -6.04 2.89 3.65
N ARG A 16 -6.89 1.86 3.73
CA ARG A 16 -6.49 0.48 4.02
C ARG A 16 -6.80 -0.42 2.84
N PHE A 17 -5.85 -1.30 2.55
CA PHE A 17 -5.92 -2.21 1.43
C PHE A 17 -5.76 -3.65 1.91
N LEU A 18 -6.54 -4.53 1.29
CA LEU A 18 -6.53 -5.96 1.57
C LEU A 18 -6.40 -6.69 0.25
N ALA A 19 -5.51 -7.67 0.18
CA ALA A 19 -5.34 -8.49 -1.01
C ALA A 19 -4.89 -9.91 -0.68
N ALA A 20 -4.99 -10.81 -1.65
CA ALA A 20 -4.48 -12.17 -1.49
C ALA A 20 -2.94 -12.19 -1.47
N SER A 21 -2.28 -11.25 -2.16
CA SER A 21 -0.83 -11.18 -2.33
C SER A 21 -0.32 -9.74 -2.29
N GLU A 22 0.99 -9.57 -2.02
CA GLU A 22 1.65 -8.25 -2.04
C GLU A 22 1.53 -7.55 -3.39
N SER A 23 1.62 -8.28 -4.50
CA SER A 23 1.54 -7.72 -5.85
C SER A 23 0.19 -7.05 -6.12
N GLU A 24 -0.91 -7.66 -5.69
CA GLU A 24 -2.25 -7.07 -5.81
C GLU A 24 -2.42 -5.86 -4.89
N LEU A 25 -1.76 -5.89 -3.73
CA LEU A 25 -1.72 -4.75 -2.83
C LEU A 25 -1.02 -3.56 -3.46
N LEU A 26 0.13 -3.79 -4.09
CA LEU A 26 0.91 -2.76 -4.78
C LEU A 26 0.17 -2.14 -5.96
N ASP A 27 -0.61 -2.94 -6.70
CA ASP A 27 -1.45 -2.45 -7.78
C ASP A 27 -2.52 -1.47 -7.26
N GLN A 28 -3.24 -1.85 -6.19
CA GLN A 28 -4.22 -1.00 -5.52
C GLN A 28 -3.60 0.29 -4.96
N VAL A 29 -2.43 0.18 -4.31
CA VAL A 29 -1.70 1.33 -3.76
C VAL A 29 -1.26 2.28 -4.87
N THR A 30 -0.80 1.76 -6.01
CA THR A 30 -0.37 2.57 -7.17
C THR A 30 -1.56 3.32 -7.79
N ALA A 31 -2.69 2.64 -7.96
CA ALA A 31 -3.92 3.26 -8.45
C ALA A 31 -4.42 4.36 -7.50
N HIS A 32 -4.39 4.09 -6.19
CA HIS A 32 -4.73 5.07 -5.17
C HIS A 32 -3.79 6.28 -5.15
N ALA A 33 -2.47 6.05 -5.20
CA ALA A 33 -1.48 7.12 -5.24
C ALA A 33 -1.67 8.03 -6.45
N ALA A 34 -2.02 7.47 -7.62
CA ALA A 34 -2.30 8.24 -8.82
C ALA A 34 -3.61 9.06 -8.71
N SER A 35 -4.68 8.47 -8.16
CA SER A 35 -6.00 9.12 -8.06
C SER A 35 -6.07 10.16 -6.95
N GLU A 36 -5.63 9.82 -5.74
CA GLU A 36 -5.82 10.64 -4.55
C GLU A 36 -4.66 11.62 -4.31
N HIS A 37 -3.44 11.22 -4.69
CA HIS A 37 -2.23 12.02 -4.45
C HIS A 37 -1.61 12.58 -5.74
N GLY A 38 -2.10 12.19 -6.92
CA GLY A 38 -1.49 12.57 -8.20
C GLY A 38 -0.06 12.02 -8.38
N VAL A 39 0.33 11.02 -7.58
CA VAL A 39 1.68 10.44 -7.58
C VAL A 39 1.70 9.27 -8.56
N SER A 40 2.19 9.53 -9.77
CA SER A 40 2.46 8.51 -10.77
C SER A 40 3.66 8.91 -11.63
N PRO A 41 4.72 8.08 -11.72
CA PRO A 41 4.88 6.79 -11.07
C PRO A 41 5.24 6.91 -9.57
N VAL A 42 4.83 5.93 -8.77
CA VAL A 42 5.25 5.83 -7.35
C VAL A 42 6.75 5.54 -7.30
N PRO A 43 7.55 6.31 -6.52
CA PRO A 43 8.99 6.12 -6.48
C PRO A 43 9.35 4.77 -5.84
N PRO A 44 10.46 4.15 -6.27
CA PRO A 44 10.83 2.79 -5.86
C PRO A 44 11.09 2.67 -4.36
N GLU A 45 11.54 3.75 -3.70
CA GLU A 45 11.70 3.83 -2.25
C GLU A 45 10.37 3.69 -1.51
N THR A 46 9.30 4.30 -2.04
CA THR A 46 7.95 4.19 -1.49
C THR A 46 7.41 2.79 -1.70
N VAL A 47 7.62 2.19 -2.88
CA VAL A 47 7.24 0.79 -3.14
C VAL A 47 7.96 -0.16 -2.18
N ALA A 48 9.26 0.04 -1.94
CA ALA A 48 10.01 -0.76 -0.98
C ALA A 48 9.43 -0.61 0.43
N ARG A 49 9.12 0.62 0.85
CA ARG A 49 8.50 0.88 2.16
C ARG A 49 7.12 0.27 2.31
N VAL A 50 6.27 0.39 1.29
CA VAL A 50 4.96 -0.25 1.27
C VAL A 50 5.13 -1.75 1.51
N ARG A 51 6.04 -2.42 0.78
CA ARG A 51 6.31 -3.86 0.94
C ARG A 51 6.75 -4.25 2.35
N GLU A 52 7.60 -3.46 2.98
CA GLU A 52 8.03 -3.71 4.37
C GLU A 52 6.89 -3.55 5.39
N LEU A 53 5.89 -2.73 5.07
CA LEU A 53 4.74 -2.43 5.92
C LEU A 53 3.55 -3.35 5.66
N ILE A 54 3.61 -4.20 4.62
CA ILE A 54 2.56 -5.19 4.37
C ILE A 54 2.58 -6.22 5.49
N THR A 55 1.48 -6.33 6.22
CA THR A 55 1.30 -7.34 7.25
C THR A 55 0.51 -8.52 6.73
N ASP A 56 0.80 -9.70 7.27
CA ASP A 56 -0.02 -10.87 7.03
C ASP A 56 -1.15 -10.93 8.06
N ARG A 57 -2.38 -10.90 7.57
CA ARG A 57 -3.61 -11.03 8.37
C ARG A 57 -4.09 -12.47 8.51
N SER A 58 -3.28 -13.47 8.13
CA SER A 58 -3.58 -14.86 8.45
C SER A 58 -3.29 -15.06 9.93
N GLY A 59 -4.37 -15.28 10.68
CA GLY A 59 -4.40 -15.18 12.13
C GLY A 59 -3.29 -15.91 12.88
N GLU A 60 -2.87 -15.25 13.95
CA GLU A 60 -2.52 -15.86 15.24
C GLU A 60 -3.52 -16.93 15.70
#